data_AF-A0A0M3ILZ4-F1
#
_entry.id   AF-A0A0M3ILZ4-F1
#
_cell.length_a   1.000
_cell.length_b   1.000
_cell.length_c   1.000
_cell.angle_alpha   90.00
_cell.angle_beta   90.00
_cell.angle_gamma   90.00
#
_symmetry.space_group_name_H-M   'P 1'
#
loop_
_entity.id
_entity.type
_entity.pdbx_description
1 polymer ?
#
loop_
_entity_poly.entity_id
_entity_poly.type
_entity_poly.pdbx_seq_one_letter_code
_entity_poly.pdbx_strand_id
1 'polypeptide(L)'
;MRPFLEHLPAHQETAIPEEPSSIPHTSRSLQPYKSRLKYHWATYQLMFESCCEDGGPSADSVKFWFDFLDYMMRVIEDDKHIYTPVLNQFPQELNIGNLSAATLWQLYKTDLQMALEEHAASKKCSTPEYMNLYFKVKGFYFKYVADMPQYKASIPEFPAHLILFRWFIPFVMDWLNENDEHSMDILRNAYNRDKSDNFPQTSEHTKFSNSVVDVFTQLNEALKLLKQMDCPNPEVYADMMKRFSKTLNKVLLAYADMVQKDFGKFVSNEKLACILMNNVQQLRVQLEKIYENMGGTSLDSAANTVLTNLQKKLNTVLDKLAGQFAESLIPKIHEQMNTLGSILCKIKGPQLQKSQLVGKIYENMGGTSLDSAANTVLTNLQKKLNTVLDKLAGQFAESLIPKIHEQMNTLGSILCKIKGPQLQKSQLVGGTPYVQKETFRSSAVWFAAELKDALS
;
A
#
# COMPACT_ATOMS: atom_id res chain seq x y z
N MET A 1 -45.93 8.89 8.54
CA MET A 1 -46.60 8.32 9.73
C MET A 1 -47.89 7.64 9.29
N ARG A 2 -48.07 6.35 9.60
CA ARG A 2 -49.17 5.41 9.20
C ARG A 2 -49.09 4.49 7.95
N PRO A 3 -48.06 4.43 7.09
CA PRO A 3 -48.02 3.34 6.09
C PRO A 3 -47.27 2.07 6.52
N PHE A 4 -46.37 2.13 7.51
CA PHE A 4 -45.47 1.01 7.84
C PHE A 4 -46.11 -0.17 8.59
N LEU A 5 -47.37 -0.04 9.04
CA LEU A 5 -48.08 -1.08 9.80
C LEU A 5 -49.22 -1.77 9.02
N GLU A 6 -49.54 -1.34 7.80
CA GLU A 6 -50.73 -1.84 7.08
C GLU A 6 -50.44 -2.88 5.98
N HIS A 7 -49.18 -3.24 5.71
CA HIS A 7 -48.83 -4.19 4.63
C HIS A 7 -48.12 -5.47 5.12
N LEU A 8 -48.35 -5.86 6.37
CA LEU A 8 -48.13 -7.25 6.78
C LEU A 8 -49.35 -8.07 6.34
N PRO A 9 -49.18 -9.15 5.56
CA PRO A 9 -50.29 -10.04 5.24
C PRO A 9 -50.82 -10.61 6.55
N ALA A 10 -52.14 -10.58 6.71
CA ALA A 10 -52.84 -11.23 7.79
C ALA A 10 -52.67 -12.75 7.67
N HIS A 11 -51.53 -13.30 8.09
CA HIS A 11 -51.37 -14.74 8.24
C HIS A 11 -50.45 -15.10 9.40
N GLN A 12 -51.11 -15.80 10.32
CA GLN A 12 -50.60 -16.78 11.27
C GLN A 12 -49.76 -16.23 12.42
N GLU A 13 -50.28 -16.48 13.63
CA GLU A 13 -49.47 -16.81 14.79
C GLU A 13 -48.27 -17.65 14.33
N THR A 14 -47.14 -16.99 14.11
CA THR A 14 -45.90 -17.68 13.76
C THR A 14 -45.51 -18.40 15.03
N ALA A 15 -45.61 -19.72 14.94
CA ALA A 15 -45.35 -20.67 16.00
C ALA A 15 -44.05 -20.29 16.73
N ILE A 16 -44.16 -20.26 18.05
CA ILE A 16 -43.03 -20.47 18.97
C ILE A 16 -42.22 -21.65 18.39
N PRO A 17 -40.88 -21.56 18.24
CA PRO A 17 -40.10 -22.67 17.69
C PRO A 17 -40.43 -23.97 18.41
N GLU A 18 -40.82 -25.01 17.67
CA GLU A 18 -41.20 -26.30 18.23
C GLU A 18 -40.05 -26.91 19.06
N GLU A 19 -40.44 -27.52 20.19
CA GLU A 19 -39.55 -28.11 21.19
C GLU A 19 -38.64 -29.20 20.60
N PRO A 20 -37.37 -29.32 21.03
CA PRO A 20 -36.63 -30.56 20.86
C PRO A 20 -37.38 -31.68 21.62
N SER A 21 -37.71 -32.75 20.89
CA SER A 21 -38.71 -33.78 21.19
C SER A 21 -38.41 -34.74 22.35
N SER A 22 -37.74 -34.29 23.41
CA SER A 22 -37.40 -35.15 24.56
C SER A 22 -37.24 -34.39 25.87
N ILE A 23 -38.30 -33.75 26.38
CA ILE A 23 -38.39 -33.32 27.79
C ILE A 23 -39.79 -33.67 28.33
N PRO A 24 -39.93 -34.31 29.51
CA PRO A 24 -41.23 -34.79 29.99
C PRO A 24 -42.16 -33.65 30.41
N HIS A 25 -43.43 -33.77 30.02
CA HIS A 25 -44.51 -32.85 30.36
C HIS A 25 -44.57 -32.49 31.85
N THR A 26 -44.25 -31.24 32.18
CA THR A 26 -44.76 -30.57 33.39
C THR A 26 -45.13 -29.13 33.07
N SER A 27 -46.42 -28.89 32.80
CA SER A 27 -47.01 -27.62 32.32
C SER A 27 -46.95 -26.44 33.30
N ARG A 28 -46.27 -26.58 34.45
CA ARG A 28 -46.17 -25.55 35.50
C ARG A 28 -44.85 -24.76 35.49
N SER A 29 -43.80 -25.24 34.82
CA SER A 29 -42.48 -24.57 34.79
C SER A 29 -42.35 -23.50 33.69
N LEU A 30 -43.19 -23.52 32.65
CA LEU A 30 -43.09 -22.62 31.48
C LEU A 30 -43.85 -21.28 31.62
N GLN A 31 -44.78 -21.14 32.56
CA GLN A 31 -45.56 -19.90 32.74
C GLN A 31 -44.68 -18.68 33.12
N PRO A 32 -43.70 -18.79 34.03
CA PRO A 32 -42.78 -17.69 34.33
C PRO A 32 -41.96 -17.26 33.11
N TYR A 33 -41.56 -18.22 32.26
CA TYR A 33 -40.80 -17.96 31.04
C TYR A 33 -41.63 -17.17 30.02
N LYS A 34 -42.89 -17.59 29.77
CA LYS A 34 -43.82 -16.90 28.86
C LYS A 34 -44.15 -15.47 29.31
N SER A 35 -44.37 -15.25 30.61
CA SER A 35 -44.63 -13.90 31.15
C SER A 35 -43.40 -12.98 31.04
N ARG A 36 -42.19 -13.54 31.15
CA ARG A 36 -40.93 -12.77 31.03
C ARG A 36 -40.54 -12.46 29.59
N LEU A 37 -40.86 -13.33 28.63
CA LEU A 37 -40.76 -13.01 27.20
C LEU A 37 -41.69 -11.84 26.83
N LYS A 38 -42.91 -11.83 27.38
CA LYS A 38 -43.83 -10.69 27.22
C LYS A 38 -43.27 -9.40 27.82
N TYR A 39 -42.55 -9.47 28.94
CA TYR A 39 -41.89 -8.30 29.55
C TYR A 39 -40.83 -7.71 28.61
N HIS A 40 -39.86 -8.50 28.13
CA HIS A 40 -38.80 -7.97 27.26
C HIS A 40 -39.34 -7.49 25.91
N TRP A 41 -40.38 -8.12 25.37
CA TRP A 41 -41.09 -7.61 24.20
C TRP A 41 -41.72 -6.25 24.47
N ALA A 42 -42.41 -6.07 25.60
CA ALA A 42 -42.97 -4.79 25.98
C ALA A 42 -41.89 -3.73 26.24
N THR A 43 -40.77 -4.11 26.88
CA THR A 43 -39.60 -3.25 27.07
C THR A 43 -39.02 -2.80 25.73
N TYR A 44 -38.90 -3.71 24.76
CA TYR A 44 -38.45 -3.36 23.41
C TYR A 44 -39.35 -2.32 22.76
N GLN A 45 -40.68 -2.52 22.78
CA GLN A 45 -41.64 -1.57 22.22
C GLN A 45 -41.57 -0.20 22.91
N LEU A 46 -41.52 -0.17 24.25
CA LEU A 46 -41.39 1.08 25.00
C LEU A 46 -40.08 1.81 24.72
N MET A 47 -38.96 1.09 24.65
CA MET A 47 -37.68 1.68 24.26
C MET A 47 -37.73 2.22 22.83
N PHE A 48 -38.35 1.48 21.91
CA PHE A 48 -38.46 1.86 20.51
C PHE A 48 -39.30 3.13 20.35
N GLU A 49 -40.46 3.19 21.02
CA GLU A 49 -41.33 4.36 21.06
C GLU A 49 -40.62 5.56 21.68
N SER A 50 -39.94 5.38 22.82
CA SER A 50 -39.17 6.44 23.47
C SER A 50 -38.03 6.95 22.58
N CYS A 51 -37.29 6.06 21.91
CA CYS A 51 -36.26 6.44 20.97
C CYS A 51 -36.84 7.15 19.73
N CYS A 52 -38.09 6.85 19.35
CA CYS A 52 -38.77 7.55 18.27
C CYS A 52 -39.12 9.01 18.61
N GLU A 53 -39.21 9.39 19.89
CA GLU A 53 -39.46 10.78 20.31
C GLU A 53 -38.30 11.72 19.90
N ASP A 54 -37.07 11.20 19.89
CA ASP A 54 -35.86 11.90 19.44
C ASP A 54 -35.63 11.82 17.91
N GLY A 55 -36.51 11.11 17.19
CA GLY A 55 -36.45 10.88 15.75
C GLY A 55 -36.47 9.39 15.41
N GLY A 56 -37.60 8.92 14.88
CA GLY A 56 -37.79 7.51 14.52
C GLY A 56 -37.01 7.04 13.29
N PRO A 57 -37.17 5.75 12.90
CA PRO A 57 -36.55 5.19 11.70
C PRO A 57 -36.85 6.02 10.46
N SER A 58 -35.81 6.33 9.68
CA SER A 58 -35.92 7.14 8.47
C SER A 58 -35.01 6.58 7.38
N ALA A 59 -35.50 6.54 6.15
CA ALA A 59 -34.68 6.18 4.98
C ALA A 59 -33.51 7.17 4.73
N ASP A 60 -33.59 8.37 5.31
CA ASP A 60 -32.58 9.42 5.14
C ASP A 60 -31.50 9.38 6.24
N SER A 61 -31.66 8.58 7.31
CA SER A 61 -30.65 8.46 8.37
C SER A 61 -30.68 7.12 9.09
N VAL A 62 -29.51 6.52 9.27
CA VAL A 62 -29.31 5.31 10.08
C VAL A 62 -29.11 5.60 11.58
N LYS A 63 -29.14 6.88 11.98
CA LYS A 63 -28.84 7.32 13.34
C LYS A 63 -29.74 6.66 14.39
N PHE A 64 -31.04 6.54 14.11
CA PHE A 64 -31.98 5.86 15.00
C PHE A 64 -31.49 4.46 15.39
N TRP A 65 -31.11 3.64 14.40
CA TRP A 65 -30.63 2.27 14.63
C TRP A 65 -29.32 2.23 15.41
N PHE A 66 -28.47 3.24 15.21
CA PHE A 66 -27.23 3.40 15.95
C PHE A 66 -27.50 3.75 17.41
N ASP A 67 -28.35 4.73 17.68
CA ASP A 67 -28.65 5.21 19.04
C ASP A 67 -29.51 4.19 19.82
N PHE A 68 -30.44 3.50 19.14
CA PHE A 68 -31.29 2.48 19.75
C PHE A 68 -30.49 1.31 20.36
N LEU A 69 -29.33 0.97 19.78
CA LEU A 69 -28.42 0.00 20.39
C LEU A 69 -27.92 0.45 21.76
N ASP A 70 -27.74 1.74 22.02
CA ASP A 70 -27.30 2.22 23.34
C ASP A 70 -28.38 2.01 24.41
N TYR A 71 -29.65 2.20 24.05
CA TYR A 71 -30.78 1.89 24.93
C TYR A 71 -30.85 0.40 25.24
N MET A 72 -30.74 -0.46 24.21
CA MET A 72 -30.68 -1.91 24.41
C MET A 72 -29.52 -2.32 25.33
N MET A 73 -28.33 -1.75 25.11
CA MET A 73 -27.17 -2.03 25.95
C MET A 73 -27.41 -1.65 27.41
N ARG A 74 -28.01 -0.49 27.69
CA ARG A 74 -28.34 -0.07 29.06
C ARG A 74 -29.28 -1.06 29.74
N VAL A 75 -30.37 -1.46 29.07
CA VAL A 75 -31.33 -2.43 29.62
C VAL A 75 -30.67 -3.79 29.89
N ILE A 76 -29.84 -4.29 28.97
CA ILE A 76 -29.12 -5.55 29.16
C ILE A 76 -28.16 -5.48 30.35
N GLU A 77 -27.44 -4.36 30.52
CA GLU A 77 -26.52 -4.19 31.64
C GLU A 77 -27.27 -4.11 32.98
N ASP A 78 -28.43 -3.44 33.04
CA ASP A 78 -29.31 -3.43 34.22
C ASP A 78 -29.86 -4.84 34.52
N ASP A 79 -30.33 -5.56 33.49
CA ASP A 79 -30.81 -6.94 33.60
C ASP A 79 -29.75 -7.88 34.12
N LYS A 80 -28.49 -7.69 33.69
CA LYS A 80 -27.36 -8.50 34.10
C LYS A 80 -26.88 -8.16 35.53
N HIS A 81 -26.80 -6.89 35.90
CA HIS A 81 -26.15 -6.47 37.14
C HIS A 81 -27.11 -6.17 38.29
N ILE A 82 -28.35 -5.78 37.99
CA ILE A 82 -29.36 -5.41 38.99
C ILE A 82 -30.38 -6.54 39.15
N TYR A 83 -31.02 -6.95 38.05
CA TYR A 83 -32.14 -7.89 38.14
C TYR A 83 -31.72 -9.35 38.28
N THR A 84 -30.64 -9.77 37.60
CA THR A 84 -30.14 -11.16 37.68
C THR A 84 -29.78 -11.57 39.11
N PRO A 85 -29.05 -10.77 39.93
CA PRO A 85 -28.78 -11.13 41.33
C PRO A 85 -30.04 -11.23 42.21
N VAL A 86 -31.04 -10.38 41.96
CA VAL A 86 -32.29 -10.35 42.74
C VAL A 86 -33.18 -11.56 42.40
N LEU A 87 -33.20 -11.97 41.14
CA LEU A 87 -34.06 -13.04 40.61
C LEU A 87 -33.27 -14.34 40.40
N ASN A 88 -32.46 -14.69 41.40
CA ASN A 88 -31.54 -15.83 41.36
C ASN A 88 -32.12 -17.12 41.96
N GLN A 89 -33.44 -17.33 41.87
CA GLN A 89 -34.08 -18.53 42.43
C GLN A 89 -33.72 -19.81 41.65
N PHE A 90 -33.38 -19.67 40.35
CA PHE A 90 -33.03 -20.77 39.44
C PHE A 90 -31.78 -20.44 38.60
N PRO A 91 -30.58 -20.31 39.21
CA PRO A 91 -29.36 -19.84 38.53
C PRO A 91 -28.92 -20.69 37.33
N GLN A 92 -29.19 -22.00 37.38
CA GLN A 92 -28.80 -22.94 36.34
C GLN A 92 -29.77 -22.92 35.15
N GLU A 93 -31.00 -22.50 35.36
CA GLU A 93 -32.06 -22.51 34.34
C GLU A 93 -32.35 -21.11 33.78
N LEU A 94 -32.11 -20.06 34.57
CA LEU A 94 -32.49 -18.70 34.24
C LEU A 94 -31.38 -17.70 34.56
N ASN A 95 -30.87 -17.07 33.51
CA ASN A 95 -30.06 -15.87 33.60
C ASN A 95 -30.79 -14.74 32.88
N ILE A 96 -31.20 -13.69 33.61
CA ILE A 96 -32.04 -12.62 33.07
C ILE A 96 -31.26 -11.77 32.07
N GLY A 97 -29.99 -11.46 32.36
CA GLY A 97 -29.13 -10.76 31.41
C GLY A 97 -29.02 -11.48 30.07
N ASN A 98 -28.84 -12.80 30.09
CA ASN A 98 -28.78 -13.61 28.86
C ASN A 98 -30.14 -13.66 28.16
N LEU A 99 -31.25 -13.83 28.89
CA LEU A 99 -32.58 -13.84 28.30
C LEU A 99 -32.93 -12.50 27.65
N SER A 100 -32.58 -11.40 28.31
CA SER A 100 -32.77 -10.03 27.84
C SER A 100 -31.99 -9.80 26.55
N ALA A 101 -30.68 -10.06 26.58
CA ALA A 101 -29.83 -9.91 25.40
C ALA A 101 -30.30 -10.79 24.23
N ALA A 102 -30.73 -12.02 24.48
CA ALA A 102 -31.26 -12.90 23.44
C ALA A 102 -32.56 -12.36 22.82
N THR A 103 -33.50 -11.91 23.66
CA THR A 103 -34.81 -11.45 23.19
C THR A 103 -34.71 -10.12 22.45
N LEU A 104 -34.01 -9.14 23.04
CA LEU A 104 -33.82 -7.82 22.44
C LEU A 104 -33.05 -7.93 21.12
N TRP A 105 -32.02 -8.78 21.06
CA TRP A 105 -31.30 -9.05 19.80
C TRP A 105 -32.21 -9.61 18.70
N GLN A 106 -33.09 -10.56 19.03
CA GLN A 106 -33.98 -11.19 18.04
C GLN A 106 -35.00 -10.22 17.46
N LEU A 107 -35.48 -9.27 18.26
CA LEU A 107 -36.37 -8.19 17.80
C LEU A 107 -35.59 -7.19 16.94
N TYR A 108 -34.49 -6.66 17.49
CA TYR A 108 -33.64 -5.68 16.80
C TYR A 108 -33.13 -6.15 15.45
N LYS A 109 -32.62 -7.39 15.37
CA LYS A 109 -32.06 -7.90 14.11
C LYS A 109 -33.13 -7.96 13.01
N THR A 110 -34.38 -8.23 13.38
CA THR A 110 -35.49 -8.39 12.42
C THR A 110 -35.89 -7.03 11.87
N ASP A 111 -36.02 -6.03 12.74
CA ASP A 111 -36.36 -4.67 12.34
C ASP A 111 -35.21 -4.03 11.55
N LEU A 112 -33.97 -4.21 12.00
CA LEU A 112 -32.79 -3.71 11.30
C LEU A 112 -32.65 -4.34 9.91
N GLN A 113 -32.95 -5.63 9.74
CA GLN A 113 -32.92 -6.27 8.43
C GLN A 113 -33.84 -5.56 7.44
N MET A 114 -35.11 -5.35 7.81
CA MET A 114 -36.10 -4.70 6.95
C MET A 114 -35.68 -3.28 6.60
N ALA A 115 -35.14 -2.54 7.57
CA ALA A 115 -34.62 -1.20 7.33
C ALA A 115 -33.43 -1.24 6.36
N LEU A 116 -32.44 -2.12 6.55
CA LEU A 116 -31.29 -2.19 5.66
C LEU A 116 -31.66 -2.61 4.23
N GLU A 117 -32.71 -3.42 4.05
CA GLU A 117 -33.25 -3.75 2.72
C GLU A 117 -33.81 -2.49 2.01
N GLU A 118 -34.54 -1.62 2.72
CA GLU A 118 -35.02 -0.34 2.20
C GLU A 118 -33.88 0.65 1.92
N HIS A 119 -32.90 0.73 2.82
CA HIS A 119 -31.71 1.55 2.66
C HIS A 119 -30.84 1.09 1.49
N ALA A 120 -30.75 -0.22 1.22
CA ALA A 120 -30.00 -0.76 0.09
C ALA A 120 -30.62 -0.37 -1.26
N ALA A 121 -31.95 -0.18 -1.30
CA ALA A 121 -32.67 0.27 -2.49
C ALA A 121 -32.53 1.79 -2.74
N SER A 122 -32.53 2.59 -1.67
CA SER A 122 -32.56 4.06 -1.77
C SER A 122 -31.19 4.75 -1.65
N LYS A 123 -30.25 4.15 -0.90
CA LYS A 123 -28.87 4.58 -0.67
C LYS A 123 -28.68 6.08 -0.39
N LYS A 124 -29.52 6.63 0.50
CA LYS A 124 -29.54 8.08 0.77
C LYS A 124 -28.52 8.55 1.81
N CYS A 125 -28.12 7.68 2.74
CA CYS A 125 -27.08 7.98 3.72
C CYS A 125 -25.68 7.77 3.15
N SER A 126 -24.67 8.35 3.80
CA SER A 126 -23.27 8.20 3.41
C SER A 126 -22.71 6.82 3.79
N THR A 127 -21.75 6.30 3.03
CA THR A 127 -21.13 5.00 3.35
C THR A 127 -20.47 4.95 4.74
N PRO A 128 -19.84 6.03 5.28
CA PRO A 128 -19.30 6.01 6.63
C PRO A 128 -20.37 5.80 7.71
N GLU A 129 -21.59 6.31 7.52
CA GLU A 129 -22.69 6.10 8.47
C GLU A 129 -23.09 4.61 8.53
N TYR A 130 -23.21 3.95 7.36
CA TYR A 130 -23.48 2.50 7.31
C TYR A 130 -22.34 1.68 7.91
N MET A 131 -21.08 2.04 7.64
CA MET A 131 -19.91 1.36 8.21
C MET A 131 -19.87 1.50 9.74
N ASN A 132 -20.17 2.68 10.27
CA ASN A 132 -20.24 2.92 11.71
C ASN A 132 -21.35 2.10 12.36
N LEU A 133 -22.53 2.04 11.73
CA LEU A 133 -23.62 1.18 12.19
C LEU A 133 -23.19 -0.30 12.18
N TYR A 134 -22.57 -0.77 11.10
CA TYR A 134 -22.06 -2.14 11.01
C TYR A 134 -21.14 -2.48 12.19
N PHE A 135 -20.14 -1.65 12.46
CA PHE A 135 -19.20 -1.89 13.55
C PHE A 135 -19.88 -1.86 14.93
N LYS A 136 -20.89 -1.00 15.13
CA LYS A 136 -21.65 -0.96 16.38
C LYS A 136 -22.50 -2.21 16.57
N VAL A 137 -23.23 -2.64 15.55
CA VAL A 137 -24.04 -3.88 15.56
C VAL A 137 -23.15 -5.10 15.79
N LYS A 138 -22.00 -5.16 15.09
CA LYS A 138 -21.01 -6.21 15.28
C LYS A 138 -20.48 -6.24 16.72
N GLY A 139 -20.09 -5.09 17.26
CA GLY A 139 -19.62 -4.97 18.65
C GLY A 139 -20.65 -5.43 19.66
N PHE A 140 -21.92 -5.05 19.46
CA PHE A 140 -23.04 -5.52 20.27
C PHE A 140 -23.18 -7.05 20.22
N TYR A 141 -23.17 -7.63 19.02
CA TYR A 141 -23.29 -9.08 18.84
C TYR A 141 -22.19 -9.85 19.59
N PHE A 142 -20.92 -9.46 19.42
CA PHE A 142 -19.81 -10.14 20.10
C PHE A 142 -19.83 -9.93 21.60
N LYS A 143 -20.24 -8.75 22.09
CA LYS A 143 -20.26 -8.46 23.53
C LYS A 143 -21.36 -9.21 24.28
N TYR A 144 -22.57 -9.31 23.71
CA TYR A 144 -23.74 -9.81 24.45
C TYR A 144 -24.30 -11.12 23.93
N VAL A 145 -24.12 -11.46 22.65
CA VAL A 145 -24.87 -12.53 21.99
C VAL A 145 -24.00 -13.75 21.65
N ALA A 146 -22.79 -13.53 21.13
CA ALA A 146 -21.93 -14.58 20.56
C ALA A 146 -21.62 -15.74 21.53
N ASP A 147 -21.56 -15.46 22.83
CA ASP A 147 -21.16 -16.44 23.84
C ASP A 147 -22.30 -17.33 24.38
N MET A 148 -23.56 -17.08 23.99
CA MET A 148 -24.68 -17.83 24.55
C MET A 148 -24.78 -19.26 23.97
N PRO A 149 -25.26 -20.25 24.75
CA PRO A 149 -25.33 -21.66 24.32
C PRO A 149 -26.07 -21.87 22.99
N GLN A 150 -27.18 -21.15 22.78
CA GLN A 150 -27.98 -21.23 21.55
C GLN A 150 -27.26 -20.73 20.28
N TYR A 151 -26.24 -19.89 20.43
CA TYR A 151 -25.41 -19.38 19.31
C TYR A 151 -24.03 -20.07 19.25
N LYS A 152 -23.58 -20.69 20.34
CA LYS A 152 -22.36 -21.53 20.40
C LYS A 152 -22.57 -22.94 19.85
N ALA A 153 -23.74 -23.54 20.09
CA ALA A 153 -24.06 -24.91 19.68
C ALA A 153 -24.53 -25.02 18.21
N SER A 154 -24.68 -23.90 17.51
CA SER A 154 -25.03 -23.87 16.09
C SER A 154 -23.78 -24.27 15.26
N ILE A 155 -23.78 -25.51 14.76
CA ILE A 155 -22.83 -26.01 13.75
C ILE A 155 -22.91 -25.11 12.48
N PRO A 156 -21.80 -24.90 11.72
CA PRO A 156 -21.56 -23.69 10.94
C PRO A 156 -22.22 -23.75 9.56
N GLU A 157 -23.54 -23.76 9.51
CA GLU A 157 -24.24 -23.52 8.24
C GLU A 157 -24.59 -22.04 8.07
N PHE A 158 -24.95 -21.29 9.12
CA PHE A 158 -24.99 -19.82 9.05
C PHE A 158 -24.79 -19.20 10.45
N PRO A 159 -23.56 -18.83 10.86
CA PRO A 159 -23.37 -18.03 12.07
C PRO A 159 -24.24 -16.77 11.96
N ALA A 160 -24.89 -16.32 13.04
CA ALA A 160 -25.67 -15.08 12.98
C ALA A 160 -24.83 -13.88 12.48
N HIS A 161 -23.51 -13.91 12.70
CA HIS A 161 -22.53 -12.99 12.10
C HIS A 161 -22.51 -13.00 10.55
N LEU A 162 -22.70 -14.17 9.91
CA LEU A 162 -22.81 -14.32 8.45
C LEU A 162 -24.07 -13.68 7.89
N ILE A 163 -25.18 -13.75 8.63
CA ILE A 163 -26.44 -13.09 8.26
C ILE A 163 -26.31 -11.57 8.44
N LEU A 164 -25.72 -11.11 9.55
CA LEU A 164 -25.45 -9.69 9.78
C LEU A 164 -24.59 -9.11 8.68
N PHE A 165 -23.45 -9.73 8.37
CA PHE A 165 -22.55 -9.24 7.34
C PHE A 165 -23.26 -9.14 5.98
N ARG A 166 -24.11 -10.12 5.65
CA ARG A 166 -24.84 -10.17 4.38
C ARG A 166 -25.70 -8.92 4.13
N TRP A 167 -26.35 -8.35 5.14
CA TRP A 167 -27.14 -7.13 4.99
C TRP A 167 -26.28 -5.89 4.71
N PHE A 168 -25.03 -5.91 5.17
CA PHE A 168 -24.11 -4.79 4.99
C PHE A 168 -23.24 -4.89 3.72
N ILE A 169 -23.24 -6.04 3.02
CA ILE A 169 -22.44 -6.25 1.79
C ILE A 169 -22.61 -5.10 0.77
N PRO A 170 -23.83 -4.64 0.42
CA PRO A 170 -23.99 -3.58 -0.58
C PRO A 170 -23.26 -2.29 -0.16
N PHE A 171 -23.36 -1.91 1.10
CA PHE A 171 -22.73 -0.69 1.63
C PHE A 171 -21.22 -0.82 1.76
N VAL A 172 -20.71 -2.02 2.11
CA VAL A 172 -19.27 -2.32 2.12
C VAL A 172 -18.68 -2.21 0.71
N MET A 173 -19.41 -2.70 -0.30
CA MET A 173 -18.97 -2.60 -1.70
C MET A 173 -19.02 -1.16 -2.21
N ASP A 174 -20.03 -0.37 -1.81
CA ASP A 174 -20.07 1.06 -2.10
C ASP A 174 -18.93 1.81 -1.41
N TRP A 175 -18.67 1.52 -0.13
CA TRP A 175 -17.53 2.07 0.61
C TRP A 175 -16.20 1.76 -0.08
N LEU A 176 -16.02 0.54 -0.59
CA LEU A 176 -14.85 0.18 -1.39
C LEU A 176 -14.72 1.00 -2.68
N ASN A 177 -15.83 1.32 -3.34
CA ASN A 177 -15.84 2.20 -4.51
C ASN A 177 -15.47 3.64 -4.14
N GLU A 178 -16.01 4.18 -3.06
CA GLU A 178 -15.68 5.53 -2.57
C GLU A 178 -14.23 5.60 -2.09
N ASN A 179 -13.72 4.55 -1.46
CA ASN A 179 -12.34 4.42 -1.05
C ASN A 179 -11.37 4.49 -2.25
N ASP A 180 -11.77 4.01 -3.44
CA ASP A 180 -10.95 4.13 -4.66
C ASP A 180 -10.71 5.60 -5.02
N GLU A 181 -11.74 6.43 -5.02
CA GLU A 181 -11.64 7.85 -5.34
C GLU A 181 -10.98 8.63 -4.22
N HIS A 182 -11.33 8.34 -2.96
CA HIS A 182 -10.70 8.97 -1.80
C HIS A 182 -9.18 8.71 -1.77
N SER A 183 -8.74 7.47 -2.02
CA SER A 183 -7.32 7.13 -2.08
C SER A 183 -6.59 7.85 -3.22
N MET A 184 -7.26 8.05 -4.37
CA MET A 184 -6.72 8.81 -5.49
C MET A 184 -6.57 10.31 -5.18
N ASP A 185 -7.51 10.88 -4.44
CA ASP A 185 -7.43 12.29 -4.04
C ASP A 185 -6.34 12.51 -2.98
N ILE A 186 -6.21 11.61 -2.01
CA ILE A 186 -5.08 11.61 -1.07
C ILE A 186 -3.75 11.54 -1.82
N LEU A 187 -3.63 10.64 -2.80
CA LEU A 187 -2.45 10.56 -3.66
C LEU A 187 -2.13 11.89 -4.34
N ARG A 188 -3.10 12.48 -5.04
CA ARG A 188 -2.90 13.73 -5.79
C ARG A 188 -2.48 14.85 -4.86
N ASN A 189 -3.13 14.97 -3.70
CA ASN A 189 -2.87 16.00 -2.72
C ASN A 189 -1.49 15.82 -2.08
N ALA A 190 -1.15 14.60 -1.65
CA ALA A 190 0.14 14.27 -1.07
C ALA A 190 1.28 14.55 -2.05
N TYR A 191 1.17 14.05 -3.29
CA TYR A 191 2.21 14.25 -4.30
C TYR A 191 2.39 15.72 -4.69
N ASN A 192 1.30 16.47 -4.91
CA ASN A 192 1.40 17.87 -5.32
C ASN A 192 1.95 18.76 -4.20
N ARG A 193 1.63 18.47 -2.93
CA ARG A 193 2.22 19.12 -1.76
C ARG A 193 3.71 18.82 -1.64
N ASP A 194 4.07 17.54 -1.71
CA ASP A 194 5.48 17.12 -1.63
C ASP A 194 6.30 17.73 -2.78
N LYS A 195 5.69 17.85 -3.97
CA LYS A 195 6.28 18.55 -5.11
C LYS A 195 6.48 20.04 -4.87
N SER A 196 5.52 20.76 -4.27
CA SER A 196 5.70 22.18 -3.95
C SER A 196 6.83 22.41 -2.94
N ASP A 197 7.07 21.42 -2.09
CA ASP A 197 8.06 21.47 -1.03
C ASP A 197 9.44 20.94 -1.48
N ASN A 198 9.59 20.58 -2.76
CA ASN A 198 10.80 19.96 -3.35
C ASN A 198 11.16 18.59 -2.73
N PHE A 199 10.15 17.75 -2.50
CA PHE A 199 10.27 16.37 -2.04
C PHE A 199 11.13 16.21 -0.78
N PRO A 200 10.78 16.87 0.34
CA PRO A 200 11.51 16.74 1.60
C PRO A 200 11.55 15.29 2.11
N GLN A 201 12.71 14.90 2.62
CA GLN A 201 12.90 13.64 3.35
C GLN A 201 12.55 13.85 4.83
N THR A 202 11.91 12.86 5.45
CA THR A 202 11.51 12.94 6.87
C THR A 202 12.71 12.97 7.82
N SER A 203 13.82 12.32 7.43
CA SER A 203 15.06 12.29 8.20
C SER A 203 16.25 12.02 7.28
N GLU A 204 17.47 12.19 7.80
CA GLU A 204 18.71 11.87 7.07
C GLU A 204 18.83 10.37 6.74
N HIS A 205 18.19 9.50 7.52
CA HIS A 205 18.14 8.05 7.28
C HIS A 205 17.01 7.64 6.32
N THR A 206 16.10 8.55 5.98
CA THR A 206 14.97 8.28 5.08
C THR A 206 15.31 8.71 3.66
N LYS A 207 15.44 7.74 2.76
CA LYS A 207 15.88 8.00 1.37
C LYS A 207 14.74 8.45 0.44
N PHE A 208 13.49 8.33 0.87
CA PHE A 208 12.27 8.72 0.14
C PHE A 208 11.58 9.92 0.80
N SER A 209 10.62 10.56 0.12
CA SER A 209 9.91 11.75 0.58
C SER A 209 8.56 11.46 1.22
N ASN A 210 7.95 12.49 1.83
CA ASN A 210 6.78 12.37 2.68
C ASN A 210 5.52 11.85 1.96
N SER A 211 5.34 12.14 0.66
CA SER A 211 4.14 11.69 -0.06
C SER A 211 3.98 10.17 -0.11
N VAL A 212 5.08 9.41 -0.05
CA VAL A 212 5.01 7.95 0.05
C VAL A 212 4.40 7.53 1.39
N VAL A 213 4.78 8.19 2.48
CA VAL A 213 4.26 7.90 3.82
C VAL A 213 2.76 8.17 3.88
N ASP A 214 2.32 9.32 3.36
CA ASP A 214 0.91 9.72 3.37
C ASP A 214 0.04 8.71 2.58
N VAL A 215 0.46 8.33 1.37
CA VAL A 215 -0.26 7.37 0.53
C VAL A 215 -0.36 6.00 1.20
N PHE A 216 0.74 5.49 1.77
CA PHE A 216 0.70 4.19 2.44
C PHE A 216 -0.02 4.22 3.78
N THR A 217 -0.09 5.35 4.46
CA THR A 217 -0.91 5.50 5.67
C THR A 217 -2.38 5.27 5.31
N GLN A 218 -2.89 5.99 4.31
CA GLN A 218 -4.26 5.83 3.80
C GLN A 218 -4.55 4.38 3.36
N LEU A 219 -3.67 3.76 2.56
CA LEU A 219 -3.89 2.40 2.07
C LEU A 219 -3.86 1.36 3.20
N ASN A 220 -2.98 1.51 4.19
CA ASN A 220 -2.95 0.62 5.34
C ASN A 220 -4.16 0.79 6.26
N GLU A 221 -4.65 2.02 6.45
CA GLU A 221 -5.88 2.27 7.19
C GLU A 221 -7.10 1.62 6.51
N ALA A 222 -7.20 1.76 5.18
CA ALA A 222 -8.24 1.08 4.42
C ALA A 222 -8.16 -0.45 4.56
N LEU A 223 -6.98 -1.05 4.42
CA LEU A 223 -6.79 -2.49 4.62
C LEU A 223 -7.13 -2.92 6.05
N LYS A 224 -6.71 -2.14 7.05
CA LYS A 224 -7.02 -2.41 8.46
C LYS A 224 -8.52 -2.45 8.68
N LEU A 225 -9.26 -1.49 8.11
CA LEU A 225 -10.71 -1.45 8.20
C LEU A 225 -11.35 -2.68 7.53
N LEU A 226 -10.89 -3.07 6.34
CA LEU A 226 -11.33 -4.30 5.65
C LEU A 226 -11.13 -5.55 6.52
N LYS A 227 -9.96 -5.70 7.15
CA LYS A 227 -9.67 -6.83 8.03
C LYS A 227 -10.52 -6.82 9.28
N GLN A 228 -10.70 -5.64 9.90
CA GLN A 228 -11.57 -5.46 11.07
C GLN A 228 -13.03 -5.77 10.81
N MET A 229 -13.46 -5.90 9.54
CA MET A 229 -14.81 -6.40 9.28
C MET A 229 -14.99 -7.85 9.71
N ASP A 230 -13.93 -8.66 9.80
CA ASP A 230 -13.97 -10.10 10.09
C ASP A 230 -15.02 -10.84 9.25
N CYS A 231 -15.00 -10.62 7.93
CA CYS A 231 -15.99 -11.19 7.01
C CYS A 231 -16.08 -12.72 7.20
N PRO A 232 -17.25 -13.25 7.56
CA PRO A 232 -17.42 -14.67 7.86
C PRO A 232 -17.51 -15.54 6.61
N ASN A 233 -17.77 -14.95 5.43
CA ASN A 233 -17.79 -15.67 4.15
C ASN A 233 -16.43 -15.52 3.45
N PRO A 234 -15.65 -16.60 3.29
CA PRO A 234 -14.36 -16.56 2.59
C PRO A 234 -14.45 -16.07 1.15
N GLU A 235 -15.54 -16.35 0.44
CA GLU A 235 -15.74 -15.93 -0.96
C GLU A 235 -15.95 -14.42 -1.05
N VAL A 236 -16.79 -13.86 -0.17
CA VAL A 236 -17.03 -12.41 -0.14
C VAL A 236 -15.77 -11.67 0.32
N TYR A 237 -15.06 -12.21 1.31
CA TYR A 237 -13.77 -11.67 1.72
C TYR A 237 -12.76 -11.68 0.56
N ALA A 238 -12.69 -12.76 -0.20
CA ALA A 238 -11.84 -12.86 -1.38
C ALA A 238 -12.21 -11.80 -2.43
N ASP A 239 -13.50 -11.52 -2.65
CA ASP A 239 -13.94 -10.46 -3.56
C ASP A 239 -13.63 -9.05 -3.04
N MET A 240 -13.72 -8.81 -1.74
CA MET A 240 -13.27 -7.56 -1.11
C MET A 240 -11.76 -7.36 -1.32
N MET A 241 -10.95 -8.39 -1.08
CA MET A 241 -9.50 -8.34 -1.32
C MET A 241 -9.17 -8.16 -2.81
N LYS A 242 -9.92 -8.81 -3.70
CA LYS A 242 -9.80 -8.64 -5.15
C LYS A 242 -10.11 -7.20 -5.55
N ARG A 243 -11.14 -6.58 -4.98
CA ARG A 243 -11.44 -5.16 -5.22
C ARG A 243 -10.32 -4.25 -4.70
N PHE A 244 -9.89 -4.46 -3.46
CA PHE A 244 -8.81 -3.67 -2.86
C PHE A 244 -7.49 -3.79 -3.64
N SER A 245 -7.20 -4.96 -4.22
CA SER A 245 -6.02 -5.13 -5.09
C SER A 245 -6.06 -4.23 -6.33
N LYS A 246 -7.26 -3.95 -6.87
CA LYS A 246 -7.45 -3.00 -7.98
C LYS A 246 -7.24 -1.56 -7.53
N THR A 247 -7.67 -1.21 -6.31
CA THR A 247 -7.37 0.09 -5.67
C THR A 247 -5.87 0.33 -5.58
N LEU A 248 -5.14 -0.62 -4.99
CA LEU A 248 -3.68 -0.57 -4.87
C LEU A 248 -3.02 -0.38 -6.24
N ASN A 249 -3.44 -1.15 -7.24
CA ASN A 249 -2.94 -1.03 -8.61
C ASN A 249 -3.22 0.34 -9.22
N LYS A 250 -4.44 0.88 -9.07
CA LYS A 250 -4.82 2.20 -9.61
C LYS A 250 -3.98 3.31 -8.96
N VAL A 251 -3.91 3.33 -7.63
CA VAL A 251 -3.22 4.37 -6.85
C VAL A 251 -1.71 4.33 -7.08
N LEU A 252 -1.07 3.16 -6.95
CA LEU A 252 0.39 3.08 -7.06
C LEU A 252 0.90 3.28 -8.49
N LEU A 253 0.15 2.84 -9.51
CA LEU A 253 0.51 3.18 -10.89
C LEU A 253 0.33 4.66 -11.17
N ALA A 254 -0.75 5.28 -10.68
CA ALA A 254 -0.94 6.72 -10.83
C ALA A 254 0.20 7.52 -10.17
N TYR A 255 0.66 7.12 -8.98
CA TYR A 255 1.85 7.70 -8.36
C TYR A 255 3.07 7.58 -9.28
N ALA A 256 3.35 6.37 -9.76
CA ALA A 256 4.50 6.11 -10.62
C ALA A 256 4.44 6.87 -11.95
N ASP A 257 3.25 7.08 -12.51
CA ASP A 257 3.02 7.86 -13.72
C ASP A 257 3.22 9.37 -13.47
N MET A 258 2.77 9.88 -12.31
CA MET A 258 3.03 11.27 -11.90
C MET A 258 4.53 11.53 -11.76
N VAL A 259 5.27 10.60 -11.13
CA VAL A 259 6.74 10.67 -11.04
C VAL A 259 7.37 10.68 -12.43
N GLN A 260 7.03 9.72 -13.31
CA GLN A 260 7.59 9.67 -14.67
C GLN A 260 7.33 10.94 -15.47
N LYS A 261 6.12 11.50 -15.38
CA LYS A 261 5.74 12.71 -16.11
C LYS A 261 6.57 13.93 -15.69
N ASP A 262 6.89 14.04 -14.41
CA ASP A 262 7.64 15.18 -13.88
C ASP A 262 9.15 14.93 -13.81
N PHE A 263 9.61 13.68 -13.93
CA PHE A 263 11.02 13.31 -13.73
C PHE A 263 11.98 14.10 -14.61
N GLY A 264 11.65 14.31 -15.89
CA GLY A 264 12.48 15.07 -16.81
C GLY A 264 12.76 16.52 -16.37
N LYS A 265 11.91 17.10 -15.51
CA LYS A 265 12.12 18.44 -14.93
C LYS A 265 13.10 18.44 -13.76
N PHE A 266 13.19 17.32 -13.03
CA PHE A 266 13.99 17.18 -11.82
C PHE A 266 15.30 16.43 -12.05
N VAL A 267 15.45 15.73 -13.17
CA VAL A 267 16.61 14.87 -13.49
C VAL A 267 17.95 15.62 -13.43
N SER A 268 17.97 16.92 -13.73
CA SER A 268 19.18 17.74 -13.63
C SER A 268 19.68 17.93 -12.19
N ASN A 269 18.79 17.82 -11.20
CA ASN A 269 19.12 17.84 -9.78
C ASN A 269 19.27 16.41 -9.27
N GLU A 270 20.51 15.96 -9.12
CA GLU A 270 20.88 14.59 -8.72
C GLU A 270 20.17 14.14 -7.44
N LYS A 271 20.11 15.00 -6.42
CA LYS A 271 19.47 14.65 -5.13
C LYS A 271 17.97 14.40 -5.32
N LEU A 272 17.28 15.27 -6.05
CA LEU A 272 15.84 15.11 -6.30
C LEU A 272 15.54 13.90 -7.18
N ALA A 273 16.36 13.66 -8.21
CA ALA A 273 16.24 12.48 -9.06
C ALA A 273 16.37 11.18 -8.24
N CYS A 274 17.34 11.13 -7.32
CA CYS A 274 17.51 10.00 -6.40
C CYS A 274 16.28 9.82 -5.50
N ILE A 275 15.76 10.89 -4.90
CA ILE A 275 14.57 10.85 -4.03
C ILE A 275 13.36 10.29 -4.81
N LEU A 276 13.12 10.75 -6.03
CA LEU A 276 12.00 10.27 -6.85
C LEU A 276 12.14 8.78 -7.23
N MET A 277 13.34 8.31 -7.55
CA MET A 277 13.61 6.89 -7.77
C MET A 277 13.41 6.07 -6.49
N ASN A 278 13.90 6.59 -5.35
CA ASN A 278 13.69 5.98 -4.04
C ASN A 278 12.22 5.91 -3.67
N ASN A 279 11.41 6.90 -4.03
CA ASN A 279 9.96 6.88 -3.82
C ASN A 279 9.32 5.70 -4.54
N VAL A 280 9.62 5.52 -5.84
CA VAL A 280 9.10 4.39 -6.64
C VAL A 280 9.58 3.05 -6.08
N GLN A 281 10.82 2.96 -5.64
CA GLN A 281 11.33 1.76 -4.95
C GLN A 281 10.58 1.51 -3.64
N GLN A 282 10.30 2.55 -2.86
CA GLN A 282 9.55 2.43 -1.61
C GLN A 282 8.10 1.99 -1.87
N LEU A 283 7.48 2.38 -2.99
CA LEU A 283 6.19 1.83 -3.41
C LEU A 283 6.23 0.30 -3.52
N ARG A 284 7.30 -0.26 -4.10
CA ARG A 284 7.48 -1.72 -4.24
C ARG A 284 7.63 -2.41 -2.88
N VAL A 285 8.48 -1.86 -2.02
CA VAL A 285 8.73 -2.43 -0.68
C VAL A 285 7.46 -2.42 0.18
N GLN A 286 6.72 -1.32 0.18
CA GLN A 286 5.50 -1.19 0.98
C GLN A 286 4.33 -1.98 0.38
N LEU A 287 4.27 -2.11 -0.94
CA LEU A 287 3.32 -3.01 -1.61
C LEU A 287 3.52 -4.47 -1.19
N GLU A 288 4.76 -4.93 -1.03
CA GLU A 288 5.06 -6.28 -0.55
C GLU A 288 4.58 -6.50 0.89
N LYS A 289 4.77 -5.51 1.78
CA LYS A 289 4.24 -5.56 3.15
C LYS A 289 2.70 -5.60 3.18
N ILE A 290 2.03 -4.79 2.36
CA ILE A 290 0.58 -4.83 2.22
C ILE A 290 0.12 -6.19 1.70
N TYR A 291 0.83 -6.74 0.72
CA TYR A 291 0.55 -8.06 0.15
C TYR A 291 0.60 -9.17 1.20
N GLU A 292 1.66 -9.21 2.02
CA GLU A 292 1.78 -10.14 3.15
C GLU A 292 0.62 -9.96 4.13
N ASN A 293 0.28 -8.71 4.47
CA ASN A 293 -0.81 -8.40 5.39
C ASN A 293 -2.21 -8.76 4.84
N MET A 294 -2.38 -8.78 3.51
CA MET A 294 -3.60 -9.26 2.84
C MET A 294 -3.74 -10.79 2.85
N GLY A 295 -2.66 -11.53 3.14
CA GLY A 295 -2.65 -13.00 3.16
C GLY A 295 -1.51 -13.62 2.35
N GLY A 296 -0.72 -12.83 1.64
CA GLY A 296 0.42 -13.33 0.87
C GLY A 296 0.03 -14.45 -0.10
N THR A 297 0.70 -15.59 0.00
CA THR A 297 0.47 -16.74 -0.88
C THR A 297 -0.91 -17.37 -0.75
N SER A 298 -1.63 -17.15 0.36
CA SER A 298 -3.00 -17.65 0.53
C SER A 298 -4.08 -16.72 -0.04
N LEU A 299 -3.69 -15.61 -0.66
CA LEU A 299 -4.60 -14.67 -1.29
C LEU A 299 -5.27 -15.28 -2.54
N ASP A 300 -6.45 -14.79 -2.90
CA ASP A 300 -7.14 -15.16 -4.14
C ASP A 300 -6.22 -15.01 -5.38
N SER A 301 -6.34 -15.93 -6.33
CA SER A 301 -5.45 -16.02 -7.50
C SER A 301 -5.53 -14.78 -8.41
N ALA A 302 -6.71 -14.18 -8.56
CA ALA A 302 -6.87 -12.97 -9.36
C ALA A 302 -6.27 -11.75 -8.66
N ALA A 303 -6.46 -11.61 -7.34
CA ALA A 303 -5.80 -10.56 -6.56
C ALA A 303 -4.26 -10.70 -6.59
N ASN A 304 -3.75 -11.91 -6.40
CA ASN A 304 -2.32 -12.25 -6.53
C ASN A 304 -1.75 -11.83 -7.88
N THR A 305 -2.46 -12.13 -8.97
CA THR A 305 -2.06 -11.78 -10.33
C THR A 305 -1.97 -10.27 -10.52
N VAL A 306 -2.95 -9.51 -10.01
CA VAL A 306 -2.94 -8.04 -10.07
C VAL A 306 -1.74 -7.45 -9.35
N LEU A 307 -1.47 -7.87 -8.12
CA LEU A 307 -0.39 -7.32 -7.30
C LEU A 307 1.01 -7.72 -7.82
N THR A 308 1.14 -8.95 -8.34
CA THR A 308 2.39 -9.39 -8.98
C THR A 308 2.67 -8.60 -10.25
N ASN A 309 1.65 -8.35 -11.07
CA ASN A 309 1.81 -7.52 -12.27
C ASN A 309 2.11 -6.06 -11.92
N LEU A 310 1.53 -5.55 -10.84
CA LEU A 310 1.83 -4.22 -10.31
C LEU A 310 3.30 -4.11 -9.88
N GLN A 311 3.83 -5.08 -9.13
CA GLN A 311 5.26 -5.14 -8.76
C GLN A 311 6.18 -5.08 -9.98
N LYS A 312 5.86 -5.86 -11.03
CA LYS A 312 6.63 -5.85 -12.29
C LYS A 312 6.57 -4.49 -12.97
N LYS A 313 5.38 -3.88 -13.08
CA LYS A 313 5.21 -2.55 -13.69
C LYS A 313 5.98 -1.48 -12.93
N LEU A 314 5.92 -1.45 -11.60
CA LEU A 314 6.68 -0.51 -10.77
C LEU A 314 8.19 -0.69 -10.97
N ASN A 315 8.67 -1.94 -11.08
CA ASN A 315 10.08 -2.19 -11.39
C ASN A 315 10.48 -1.67 -12.78
N THR A 316 9.63 -1.87 -13.79
CA THR A 316 9.85 -1.32 -15.15
C THR A 316 9.86 0.21 -15.16
N VAL A 317 8.99 0.86 -14.39
CA VAL A 317 9.05 2.33 -14.23
C VAL A 317 10.40 2.74 -13.66
N LEU A 318 10.86 2.04 -12.63
CA LEU A 318 12.16 2.29 -12.01
C LEU A 318 13.33 2.08 -12.99
N ASP A 319 13.24 1.09 -13.91
CA ASP A 319 14.23 0.89 -15.00
C ASP A 319 14.30 2.12 -15.90
N LYS A 320 13.14 2.64 -16.31
CA LYS A 320 13.06 3.83 -17.17
C LYS A 320 13.61 5.08 -16.49
N LEU A 321 13.26 5.31 -15.23
CA LEU A 321 13.77 6.44 -14.46
C LEU A 321 15.30 6.37 -14.28
N ALA A 322 15.82 5.17 -13.97
CA ALA A 322 17.26 4.94 -13.86
C ALA A 322 17.99 5.22 -15.18
N GLY A 323 17.43 4.76 -16.31
CA GLY A 323 17.97 5.04 -17.64
C GLY A 323 18.00 6.54 -17.96
N GLN A 324 16.90 7.25 -17.74
CA GLN A 324 16.82 8.71 -17.93
C GLN A 324 17.82 9.47 -17.04
N PHE A 325 17.99 9.02 -15.80
CA PHE A 325 18.99 9.59 -14.89
C PHE A 325 20.41 9.36 -15.41
N ALA A 326 20.73 8.13 -15.82
CA ALA A 326 22.03 7.78 -16.37
C ALA A 326 22.36 8.61 -17.63
N GLU A 327 21.40 8.79 -18.54
CA GLU A 327 21.55 9.65 -19.72
C GLU A 327 21.87 11.11 -19.34
N SER A 328 21.23 11.64 -18.29
CA SER A 328 21.48 13.01 -17.82
C SER A 328 22.91 13.23 -17.30
N LEU A 329 23.60 12.16 -16.90
CA LEU A 329 24.97 12.21 -16.41
C LEU A 329 26.01 12.23 -17.55
N ILE A 330 25.64 11.82 -18.78
CA ILE A 330 26.56 11.75 -19.93
C ILE A 330 27.31 13.06 -20.17
N PRO A 331 26.64 14.23 -20.27
CA PRO A 331 27.33 15.48 -20.59
C PRO A 331 28.32 15.89 -19.50
N LYS A 332 27.95 15.69 -18.23
CA LYS A 332 28.83 15.95 -17.08
C LYS A 332 30.06 15.05 -17.12
N ILE A 333 29.88 13.76 -17.40
CA ILE A 333 30.98 12.80 -17.56
C ILE A 333 31.91 13.23 -18.70
N HIS A 334 31.34 13.65 -19.84
CA HIS A 334 32.10 14.11 -21.01
C HIS A 334 32.92 15.39 -20.72
N GLU A 335 32.36 16.36 -20.00
CA GLU A 335 33.07 17.56 -19.57
C GLU A 335 34.25 17.25 -18.64
N GLN A 336 34.03 16.37 -17.65
CA GLN A 336 35.10 15.92 -16.76
C GLN A 336 36.19 15.16 -17.54
N MET A 337 35.80 14.34 -18.52
CA MET A 337 36.73 13.62 -19.40
C MET A 337 37.54 14.56 -20.29
N ASN A 338 36.95 15.66 -20.78
CA ASN A 338 37.66 16.68 -21.55
C ASN A 338 38.64 17.50 -20.68
N THR A 339 38.23 17.83 -19.45
CA THR A 339 39.11 18.51 -18.47
C THR A 339 40.32 17.64 -18.16
N LEU A 340 40.10 16.34 -17.97
CA LEU A 340 41.17 15.35 -17.84
C LEU A 340 42.10 15.34 -19.07
N GLY A 341 41.53 15.29 -20.27
CA GLY A 341 42.29 15.34 -21.52
C GLY A 341 43.17 16.59 -21.62
N SER A 342 42.67 17.75 -21.17
CA SER A 342 43.43 19.01 -21.14
C SER A 342 44.60 18.96 -20.14
N ILE A 343 44.38 18.41 -18.94
CA ILE A 343 45.45 18.24 -17.93
C ILE A 343 46.53 17.29 -18.46
N LEU A 344 46.14 16.18 -19.08
CA LEU A 344 47.07 15.24 -19.71
C LEU A 344 47.89 15.89 -20.84
N CYS A 345 47.27 16.74 -21.66
CA CYS A 345 47.97 17.52 -22.69
C CYS A 345 49.00 18.49 -22.09
N LYS A 346 48.70 19.12 -20.94
CA LYS A 346 49.64 20.03 -20.26
C LYS A 346 50.85 19.31 -19.67
N ILE A 347 50.67 18.08 -19.18
CA ILE A 347 51.78 17.25 -18.66
C ILE A 347 52.72 16.80 -19.78
N LYS A 348 52.23 16.71 -21.02
CA LYS A 348 53.04 16.34 -22.19
C LYS A 348 54.00 17.44 -22.67
N GLY A 349 53.93 18.66 -22.14
CA GLY A 349 54.81 19.80 -22.47
C GLY A 349 54.56 20.41 -23.87
N PRO A 350 55.00 21.66 -24.14
CA PRO A 350 54.83 22.26 -25.45
C PRO A 350 55.66 21.50 -26.48
N GLN A 351 55.03 21.13 -27.60
CA GLN A 351 55.72 20.61 -28.79
C GLN A 351 56.75 21.66 -29.23
N LEU A 352 58.02 21.47 -28.87
CA LEU A 352 59.12 22.26 -29.41
C LEU A 352 59.06 22.17 -30.93
N GLN A 353 58.98 23.33 -31.57
CA GLN A 353 59.00 23.46 -33.02
C GLN A 353 60.21 22.71 -33.58
N LYS A 354 59.97 21.85 -34.56
CA LYS A 354 61.01 21.16 -35.32
C LYS A 354 61.89 22.18 -36.04
N SER A 355 62.96 22.61 -35.40
CA SER A 355 64.13 23.19 -36.06
C SER A 355 65.28 23.14 -35.08
N GLN A 356 66.36 22.47 -35.50
CA GLN A 356 67.68 22.44 -34.86
C GLN A 356 67.77 21.64 -33.55
N LEU A 357 68.05 20.34 -33.69
CA LEU A 357 69.29 19.72 -33.17
C LEU A 357 69.30 18.26 -33.62
N VAL A 358 69.75 18.04 -34.85
CA VAL A 358 70.33 16.74 -35.25
C VAL A 358 71.67 16.67 -34.55
N GLY A 359 71.77 15.85 -33.50
CA GLY A 359 73.06 15.56 -32.85
C GLY A 359 73.01 15.52 -31.34
N LYS A 360 72.35 14.50 -30.77
CA LYS A 360 72.84 13.70 -29.64
C LYS A 360 71.83 12.59 -29.37
N ILE A 361 72.09 11.48 -30.04
CA ILE A 361 71.44 10.20 -29.84
C ILE A 361 72.11 9.53 -28.61
N TYR A 362 71.29 8.89 -27.77
CA TYR A 362 71.62 7.94 -26.69
C TYR A 362 72.54 8.43 -25.55
N GLU A 363 71.94 8.92 -24.45
CA GLU A 363 72.35 8.61 -23.07
C GLU A 363 71.41 9.29 -22.05
N ASN A 364 70.31 8.61 -21.74
CA ASN A 364 69.73 8.47 -20.39
C ASN A 364 68.33 7.87 -20.54
N MET A 365 68.29 6.53 -20.51
CA MET A 365 67.05 5.82 -20.21
C MET A 365 66.63 6.16 -18.78
N GLY A 366 65.53 6.89 -18.66
CA GLY A 366 64.78 7.10 -17.44
C GLY A 366 63.30 7.16 -17.79
N GLY A 367 62.73 6.03 -18.24
CA GLY A 367 61.32 5.87 -18.60
C GLY A 367 60.35 5.90 -17.40
N THR A 368 60.69 6.57 -16.30
CA THR A 368 59.95 6.53 -15.03
C THR A 368 59.10 7.78 -14.76
N SER A 369 59.31 8.88 -15.51
CA SER A 369 58.66 10.17 -15.23
C SER A 369 57.26 10.32 -15.85
N LEU A 370 57.06 9.89 -17.10
CA LEU A 370 55.78 10.03 -17.79
C LEU A 370 54.71 9.04 -17.28
N ASP A 371 55.10 7.80 -16.97
CA ASP A 371 54.20 6.78 -16.43
C ASP A 371 53.75 7.12 -15.00
N SER A 372 54.65 7.69 -14.18
CA SER A 372 54.30 8.17 -12.84
C SER A 372 53.29 9.31 -12.88
N ALA A 373 53.45 10.26 -13.80
CA ALA A 373 52.55 11.40 -13.94
C ALA A 373 51.18 10.97 -14.51
N ALA A 374 51.17 10.07 -15.50
CA ALA A 374 49.95 9.47 -16.03
C ALA A 374 49.20 8.68 -14.96
N ASN A 375 49.89 7.82 -14.19
CA ASN A 375 49.30 7.08 -13.07
C ASN A 375 48.74 8.03 -12.02
N THR A 376 49.45 9.08 -11.63
CA THR A 376 48.97 10.05 -10.62
C THR A 376 47.67 10.75 -11.06
N VAL A 377 47.56 11.09 -12.34
CA VAL A 377 46.35 11.73 -12.90
C VAL A 377 45.19 10.74 -12.94
N LEU A 378 45.45 9.51 -13.36
CA LEU A 378 44.47 8.44 -13.42
C LEU A 378 43.96 8.06 -12.02
N THR A 379 44.84 7.95 -11.02
CA THR A 379 44.47 7.69 -9.62
C THR A 379 43.62 8.83 -9.04
N ASN A 380 43.97 10.09 -9.35
CA ASN A 380 43.16 11.24 -8.91
C ASN A 380 41.76 11.25 -9.55
N LEU A 381 41.64 10.80 -10.79
CA LEU A 381 40.35 10.72 -11.47
C LEU A 381 39.50 9.57 -10.93
N GLN A 382 40.11 8.40 -10.74
CA GLN A 382 39.46 7.26 -10.11
C GLN A 382 38.96 7.62 -8.72
N LYS A 383 39.76 8.34 -7.93
CA LYS A 383 39.34 8.83 -6.61
C LYS A 383 38.14 9.78 -6.69
N LYS A 384 38.11 10.71 -7.66
CA LYS A 384 36.96 11.62 -7.84
C LYS A 384 35.71 10.91 -8.33
N LEU A 385 35.85 9.96 -9.25
CA LEU A 385 34.73 9.17 -9.77
C LEU A 385 34.16 8.27 -8.69
N ASN A 386 35.02 7.58 -7.94
CA ASN A 386 34.63 6.78 -6.78
C ASN A 386 33.94 7.67 -5.74
N THR A 387 34.44 8.87 -5.47
CA THR A 387 33.76 9.81 -4.55
C THR A 387 32.36 10.20 -5.04
N VAL A 388 32.15 10.39 -6.34
CA VAL A 388 30.82 10.70 -6.92
C VAL A 388 29.91 9.46 -6.86
N LEU A 389 30.45 8.28 -7.19
CA LEU A 389 29.76 7.00 -7.11
C LEU A 389 29.36 6.67 -5.67
N ASP A 390 30.26 6.82 -4.71
CA ASP A 390 30.02 6.60 -3.28
C ASP A 390 28.97 7.58 -2.75
N LYS A 391 29.02 8.84 -3.19
CA LYS A 391 28.01 9.85 -2.83
C LYS A 391 26.64 9.52 -3.41
N LEU A 392 26.58 9.01 -4.64
CA LEU A 392 25.34 8.55 -5.27
C LEU A 392 24.83 7.27 -4.59
N ALA A 393 25.69 6.28 -4.33
CA ALA A 393 25.37 5.04 -3.62
C ALA A 393 24.82 5.32 -2.21
N GLY A 394 25.35 6.32 -1.51
CA GLY A 394 24.82 6.80 -0.24
C GLY A 394 23.40 7.36 -0.33
N GLN A 395 23.03 7.97 -1.47
CA GLN A 395 21.71 8.58 -1.69
C GLN A 395 20.65 7.60 -2.22
N PHE A 396 21.06 6.55 -2.93
CA PHE A 396 20.13 5.54 -3.43
C PHE A 396 19.78 4.50 -2.36
N ALA A 397 18.55 3.98 -2.39
CA ALA A 397 18.20 2.77 -1.67
C ALA A 397 19.14 1.63 -2.09
N GLU A 398 19.57 0.76 -1.18
CA GLU A 398 20.57 -0.30 -1.48
C GLU A 398 20.14 -1.17 -2.66
N SER A 399 18.84 -1.44 -2.77
CA SER A 399 18.23 -2.21 -3.87
C SER A 399 18.33 -1.54 -5.25
N LEU A 400 18.65 -0.24 -5.32
CA LEU A 400 18.81 0.51 -6.56
C LEU A 400 20.26 0.52 -7.07
N ILE A 401 21.23 0.24 -6.20
CA ILE A 401 22.66 0.27 -6.52
C ILE A 401 23.01 -0.64 -7.71
N PRO A 402 22.57 -1.92 -7.76
CA PRO A 402 22.91 -2.81 -8.88
C PRO A 402 22.41 -2.30 -10.23
N LYS A 403 21.24 -1.65 -10.23
CA LYS A 403 20.57 -1.14 -11.43
C LYS A 403 21.30 0.09 -11.97
N ILE A 404 21.78 0.95 -11.09
CA ILE A 404 22.62 2.08 -11.46
C ILE A 404 23.97 1.59 -11.95
N HIS A 405 24.56 0.59 -11.29
CA HIS A 405 25.79 -0.07 -11.77
C HIS A 405 25.61 -0.62 -13.18
N GLU A 406 24.49 -1.28 -13.49
CA GLU A 406 24.19 -1.78 -14.83
C GLU A 406 24.07 -0.65 -15.87
N GLN A 407 23.36 0.44 -15.54
CA GLN A 407 23.25 1.60 -16.44
C GLN A 407 24.60 2.31 -16.63
N MET A 408 25.43 2.39 -15.59
CA MET A 408 26.77 2.97 -15.66
C MET A 408 27.75 2.07 -16.43
N ASN A 409 27.63 0.75 -16.34
CA ASN A 409 28.37 -0.20 -17.18
C ASN A 409 27.97 -0.06 -18.65
N THR A 410 26.68 0.14 -18.92
CA THR A 410 26.17 0.40 -20.28
C THR A 410 26.70 1.72 -20.83
N LEU A 411 26.75 2.77 -20.01
CA LEU A 411 27.42 4.04 -20.33
C LEU A 411 28.91 3.87 -20.64
N GLY A 412 29.63 3.08 -19.84
CA GLY A 412 31.02 2.71 -20.11
C GLY A 412 31.20 2.01 -21.46
N SER A 413 30.23 1.16 -21.84
CA SER A 413 30.21 0.49 -23.15
C SER A 413 29.91 1.46 -24.32
N ILE A 414 29.08 2.49 -24.10
CA ILE A 414 28.77 3.53 -25.09
C ILE A 414 29.96 4.47 -25.27
N LEU A 415 30.63 4.85 -24.19
CA LEU A 415 31.91 5.58 -24.23
C LEU A 415 32.97 4.78 -25.01
N CYS A 416 32.99 3.45 -24.86
CA CYS A 416 33.81 2.56 -25.69
C CYS A 416 33.40 2.53 -27.18
N LYS A 417 32.16 2.87 -27.55
CA LYS A 417 31.62 2.90 -28.92
C LYS A 417 31.76 4.27 -29.61
N ILE A 418 31.78 5.38 -28.86
CA ILE A 418 32.13 6.74 -29.36
C ILE A 418 33.57 6.77 -29.95
N LYS A 419 34.35 5.72 -29.69
CA LYS A 419 35.66 5.37 -30.27
C LYS A 419 35.77 5.37 -31.81
N GLY A 420 34.67 5.50 -32.57
CA GLY A 420 34.70 5.41 -34.03
C GLY A 420 35.06 4.00 -34.53
N PRO A 421 34.84 3.65 -35.81
CA PRO A 421 34.94 2.27 -36.27
C PRO A 421 36.36 1.74 -36.13
N GLN A 422 36.47 0.48 -35.70
CA GLN A 422 37.66 -0.34 -35.84
C GLN A 422 38.11 -0.30 -37.31
N LEU A 423 39.24 0.35 -37.61
CA LEU A 423 39.90 0.15 -38.90
C LEU A 423 40.40 -1.29 -38.94
N GLN A 424 39.65 -2.13 -39.67
CA GLN A 424 40.10 -3.43 -40.13
C GLN A 424 41.50 -3.28 -40.74
N LYS A 425 42.41 -4.18 -40.36
CA LYS A 425 43.73 -4.33 -40.94
C LYS A 425 43.60 -4.45 -42.47
N SER A 426 43.96 -3.40 -43.20
CA SER A 426 44.38 -3.52 -44.60
C SER A 426 45.86 -3.21 -44.69
N GLN A 427 46.59 -4.15 -45.28
CA GLN A 427 48.02 -4.02 -45.58
C GLN A 427 48.26 -2.79 -46.45
N LEU A 428 49.26 -1.97 -46.10
CA LEU A 428 50.11 -1.28 -47.06
C LEU A 428 51.42 -0.84 -46.40
N VAL A 429 52.47 -1.24 -47.10
CA VAL A 429 53.89 -1.00 -46.88
C VAL A 429 54.21 0.49 -47.02
N GLY A 430 55.08 1.00 -46.14
CA GLY A 430 55.82 2.25 -46.35
C GLY A 430 55.21 3.50 -45.71
N GLY A 431 55.96 4.09 -44.78
CA GLY A 431 55.74 5.42 -44.24
C GLY A 431 55.04 5.45 -42.87
N THR A 432 55.79 5.82 -41.83
CA THR A 432 55.22 6.23 -40.52
C THR A 432 54.17 7.31 -40.74
N PRO A 433 53.00 7.24 -40.07
CA PRO A 433 52.77 8.23 -39.03
C PRO A 433 51.72 7.81 -37.97
N TYR A 434 52.04 7.12 -36.87
CA TYR A 434 51.03 6.93 -35.81
C TYR A 434 51.65 6.65 -34.42
N VAL A 435 51.96 7.70 -33.65
CA VAL A 435 52.33 7.57 -32.22
C VAL A 435 51.44 8.45 -31.32
N GLN A 436 50.61 9.33 -31.88
CA GLN A 436 49.73 10.21 -31.07
C GLN A 436 48.32 9.64 -30.78
N LYS A 437 47.78 8.70 -31.59
CA LYS A 437 46.47 8.08 -31.30
C LYS A 437 46.54 6.88 -30.34
N GLU A 438 47.70 6.27 -30.14
CA GLU A 438 47.85 5.11 -29.24
C GLU A 438 47.79 5.48 -27.76
N THR A 439 48.26 6.68 -27.37
CA THR A 439 48.21 7.12 -25.96
C THR A 439 46.79 7.42 -25.49
N PHE A 440 45.96 8.03 -26.34
CA PHE A 440 44.55 8.31 -26.04
C PHE A 440 43.69 7.03 -26.06
N ARG A 441 44.00 6.10 -26.98
CA ARG A 441 43.39 4.76 -27.03
C ARG A 441 43.71 3.92 -25.80
N SER A 442 44.93 3.98 -25.30
CA SER A 442 45.34 3.23 -24.10
C SER A 442 44.72 3.82 -22.82
N SER A 443 44.64 5.15 -22.71
CA SER A 443 44.07 5.81 -21.53
C SER A 443 42.56 5.59 -21.37
N ALA A 444 41.81 5.54 -22.48
CA ALA A 444 40.36 5.27 -22.45
C ALA A 444 40.02 3.77 -22.25
N VAL A 445 40.88 2.86 -22.76
CA VAL A 445 40.75 1.40 -22.52
C VAL A 445 41.11 1.07 -21.07
N TRP A 446 42.13 1.71 -20.52
CA TRP A 446 42.46 1.66 -19.10
C TRP A 446 41.31 2.22 -18.26
N PHE A 447 40.76 3.40 -18.60
CA PHE A 447 39.64 4.00 -17.87
C PHE A 447 38.38 3.11 -17.84
N ALA A 448 38.07 2.41 -18.93
CA ALA A 448 36.95 1.47 -19.00
C ALA A 448 37.22 0.16 -18.22
N ALA A 449 38.49 -0.27 -18.12
CA ALA A 449 38.91 -1.40 -17.31
C ALA A 449 38.91 -1.05 -15.81
N GLU A 450 39.41 0.12 -15.43
CA GLU A 450 39.41 0.59 -14.04
C GLU A 450 38.01 0.93 -13.52
N LEU A 451 37.10 1.41 -14.38
CA LEU A 451 35.68 1.55 -14.01
C LEU A 451 35.05 0.19 -13.74
N LYS A 452 35.41 -0.84 -14.51
CA LYS A 452 34.93 -2.20 -14.31
C LYS A 452 35.50 -2.83 -13.03
N ASP A 453 36.77 -2.57 -12.73
CA ASP A 453 37.44 -3.07 -11.51
C ASP A 453 37.08 -2.28 -10.25
N ALA A 454 36.74 -0.99 -10.35
CA ALA A 454 36.23 -0.20 -9.23
C ALA A 454 34.75 -0.49 -8.89
N LEU A 455 34.03 -1.17 -9.79
CA LEU A 455 32.63 -1.57 -9.64
C LEU A 455 32.45 -3.06 -9.31
N SER A 456 33.57 -3.81 -9.20
CA SER A 456 33.64 -5.22 -8.77
C SER A 456 34.05 -5.30 -7.31
#